data_AF-A0AAV9GJV5-F1
#
_entry.id   AF-A0AAV9GJV5-F1
#
_cell.length_a   1.000
_cell.length_b   1.000
_cell.length_c   1.000
_cell.angle_alpha   90.00
_cell.angle_beta   90.00
_cell.angle_gamma   90.00
#
_symmetry.space_group_name_H-M   'P 1'
#
loop_
_entity.id
_entity.type
_entity.pdbx_description
1 polymer ?
#
loop_
_entity_poly.entity_id
_entity_poly.type
_entity_poly.pdbx_seq_one_letter_code
_entity_poly.pdbx_strand_id
1 'polypeptide(L)'
;MEEMVSWDQDAHQVILLADRVHNLPRFGGMGRHWRMFLVFAFMGFLYGGLHCLAWNLQFPSKVERVLWRIAAVGVAATGPIMALAYLWELHGPSVRHPVHFASRRFEAASRWIQSAPTDATGRKLAKQLRSHSLFGPMGFLLSLLWGGLILLFDILLPLVLVAYTLARVYLVAESVRGLWYLPDSVLSVPEWSKFVPHIG
;
A
#
# COMPACT_ATOMS: atom_id res chain seq x y z
N MET A 1 -8.04 -46.12 -0.35
CA MET A 1 -8.74 -45.45 -1.47
C MET A 1 -10.02 -44.76 -1.02
N GLU A 2 -10.77 -45.30 -0.05
CA GLU A 2 -11.94 -44.61 0.54
C GLU A 2 -11.61 -43.27 1.21
N GLU A 3 -10.47 -43.17 1.89
CA GLU A 3 -10.08 -41.95 2.62
C GLU A 3 -9.90 -40.75 1.67
N MET A 4 -9.31 -40.95 0.49
CA MET A 4 -9.10 -39.89 -0.52
C MET A 4 -10.40 -39.34 -1.11
N VAL A 5 -11.45 -40.16 -1.17
CA VAL A 5 -12.78 -39.77 -1.70
C VAL A 5 -13.53 -38.89 -0.69
N SER A 6 -13.31 -39.10 0.60
CA SER A 6 -13.93 -38.29 1.66
C SER A 6 -13.43 -36.84 1.65
N TRP A 7 -12.11 -36.63 1.49
CA TRP A 7 -11.53 -35.29 1.42
C TRP A 7 -12.01 -34.48 0.22
N ASP A 8 -12.26 -35.13 -0.93
CA ASP A 8 -12.75 -34.46 -2.14
C ASP A 8 -14.22 -34.02 -1.98
N GLN A 9 -15.06 -34.86 -1.39
CA GLN A 9 -16.46 -34.53 -1.05
C GLN A 9 -16.54 -33.36 -0.07
N ASP A 10 -15.72 -33.38 0.98
CA ASP A 10 -15.69 -32.33 2.00
C ASP A 10 -15.17 -31.00 1.44
N ALA A 11 -14.13 -31.03 0.59
CA ALA A 11 -13.64 -29.83 -0.10
C ALA A 11 -14.70 -29.22 -1.02
N HIS A 12 -15.46 -30.06 -1.74
CA HIS A 12 -16.55 -29.60 -2.61
C HIS A 12 -17.69 -28.96 -1.80
N GLN A 13 -18.05 -29.56 -0.66
CA GLN A 13 -19.04 -29.01 0.27
C GLN A 13 -18.60 -27.65 0.82
N VAL A 14 -17.33 -27.50 1.22
CA VAL A 14 -16.78 -26.23 1.73
C VAL A 14 -16.83 -25.12 0.67
N ILE A 15 -16.51 -25.44 -0.58
CA ILE A 15 -16.60 -24.47 -1.69
C ILE A 15 -18.06 -24.07 -1.96
N LEU A 16 -18.99 -25.03 -1.96
CA LEU A 16 -20.43 -24.76 -2.14
C LEU A 16 -21.02 -23.93 -0.99
N LEU A 17 -20.58 -24.18 0.24
CA LEU A 17 -20.95 -23.41 1.43
C LEU A 17 -20.39 -21.99 1.36
N ALA A 18 -19.14 -21.82 0.93
CA ALA A 18 -18.53 -20.50 0.72
C ALA A 18 -19.27 -19.68 -0.34
N ASP A 19 -19.84 -20.32 -1.36
CA ASP A 19 -20.59 -19.64 -2.42
C ASP A 19 -22.02 -19.23 -1.96
N ARG A 20 -22.64 -19.98 -1.04
CA ARG A 20 -23.95 -19.65 -0.45
C ARG A 20 -23.92 -18.47 0.52
N VAL A 21 -22.78 -18.17 1.14
CA VAL A 21 -22.68 -17.06 2.10
C VAL A 21 -22.34 -15.78 1.33
N HIS A 22 -23.36 -15.15 0.75
CA HIS A 22 -23.22 -13.91 -0.02
C HIS A 22 -22.73 -12.71 0.81
N ASN A 23 -22.74 -12.82 2.14
CA ASN A 23 -22.30 -11.78 3.08
C ASN A 23 -20.81 -11.85 3.43
N LEU A 24 -20.09 -12.90 3.01
CA LEU A 24 -18.65 -12.94 3.22
C LEU A 24 -17.99 -11.88 2.32
N PRO A 25 -17.20 -10.95 2.88
CA PRO A 25 -16.47 -10.00 2.08
C PRO A 25 -15.52 -10.77 1.15
N ARG A 26 -15.87 -10.83 -0.14
CA ARG A 26 -14.98 -11.33 -1.18
C ARG A 26 -13.90 -10.27 -1.36
N PHE A 27 -12.78 -10.42 -0.67
CA PHE A 27 -11.57 -9.64 -0.91
C PHE A 27 -11.06 -9.99 -2.33
N GLY A 28 -11.65 -9.35 -3.35
CA GLY A 28 -11.15 -9.38 -4.71
C GLY A 28 -9.86 -8.57 -4.79
N GLY A 29 -9.02 -8.85 -5.80
CA GLY A 29 -7.78 -8.10 -6.01
C GLY A 29 -7.97 -6.59 -5.92
N MET A 30 -6.94 -5.89 -5.43
CA MET A 30 -6.99 -4.49 -4.98
C MET A 30 -7.72 -3.51 -5.92
N GLY A 31 -7.68 -3.75 -7.23
CA GLY A 31 -8.37 -2.95 -8.24
C GLY A 31 -9.90 -2.87 -8.09
N ARG A 32 -10.55 -3.85 -7.46
CA ARG A 32 -12.03 -3.83 -7.26
C ARG A 32 -12.47 -2.80 -6.20
N HIS A 33 -11.58 -2.47 -5.26
CA HIS A 33 -11.92 -1.66 -4.08
C HIS A 33 -11.35 -0.24 -4.12
N TRP A 34 -10.92 0.23 -5.30
CA TRP A 34 -10.29 1.54 -5.51
C TRP A 34 -11.06 2.74 -4.92
N ARG A 35 -12.39 2.69 -4.95
CA ARG A 35 -13.26 3.70 -4.34
C ARG A 35 -13.05 3.81 -2.83
N MET A 36 -12.93 2.68 -2.14
CA MET A 36 -12.67 2.66 -0.69
C MET A 36 -11.29 3.24 -0.39
N PHE A 37 -10.28 2.91 -1.21
CA PHE A 37 -8.93 3.47 -1.06
C PHE A 37 -8.90 4.99 -1.21
N LEU A 38 -9.62 5.55 -2.19
CA LEU A 38 -9.72 7.01 -2.35
C LEU A 38 -10.41 7.68 -1.15
N VAL A 39 -11.49 7.08 -0.64
CA VAL A 39 -12.20 7.62 0.53
C VAL A 39 -11.28 7.58 1.75
N PHE A 40 -10.58 6.47 2.02
CA PHE A 40 -9.65 6.39 3.14
C PHE A 40 -8.47 7.34 2.99
N ALA A 41 -7.92 7.48 1.78
CA ALA A 41 -6.84 8.41 1.51
C ALA A 41 -7.27 9.87 1.77
N PHE A 42 -8.45 10.24 1.29
CA PHE A 42 -9.01 11.57 1.50
C PHE A 42 -9.29 11.84 2.98
N MET A 43 -9.92 10.90 3.69
CA MET A 43 -10.20 11.03 5.12
C MET A 43 -8.92 11.11 5.95
N GLY A 44 -7.90 10.32 5.62
CA GLY A 44 -6.58 10.38 6.25
C GLY A 44 -5.90 11.74 6.06
N PHE A 45 -5.95 12.26 4.84
CA PHE A 45 -5.45 13.60 4.52
C PHE A 45 -6.18 14.69 5.30
N LEU A 46 -7.52 14.67 5.33
CA LEU A 46 -8.32 15.64 6.08
C LEU A 46 -8.02 15.59 7.58
N TYR A 47 -7.95 14.38 8.15
CA TYR A 47 -7.67 14.19 9.57
C TYR A 47 -6.28 14.75 9.95
N GLY A 48 -5.23 14.41 9.21
CA GLY A 48 -3.90 14.97 9.45
C GLY A 48 -3.82 16.47 9.18
N GLY A 49 -4.50 16.93 8.12
CA GLY A 49 -4.59 18.34 7.75
C GLY A 49 -5.26 19.20 8.82
N LEU A 50 -6.29 18.70 9.48
CA LEU A 50 -6.94 19.38 10.61
C LEU A 50 -5.96 19.61 11.76
N HIS A 51 -5.12 18.62 12.08
CA HIS A 51 -4.06 18.79 13.08
C HIS A 51 -2.95 19.75 12.63
N CYS A 52 -2.68 19.82 11.32
CA CYS A 52 -1.79 20.83 10.76
C CYS A 52 -2.36 22.25 10.89
N LEU A 53 -3.68 22.47 10.91
CA LEU A 53 -4.26 23.82 11.16
C LEU A 53 -3.85 24.37 12.54
N ALA A 54 -3.60 23.49 13.49
CA ALA A 54 -3.06 23.79 14.82
C ALA A 54 -1.53 24.01 14.83
N TRP A 55 -0.89 24.32 13.70
CA TRP A 55 0.56 24.44 13.53
C TRP A 55 1.28 25.34 14.56
N ASN A 56 0.59 26.39 14.99
CA ASN A 56 1.11 27.46 15.86
C ASN A 56 0.48 27.44 17.26
N LEU A 57 -0.16 26.35 17.66
CA LEU A 57 -0.60 26.20 19.06
C LEU A 57 0.58 26.34 20.02
N GLN A 58 0.29 26.84 21.22
CA GLN A 58 1.26 26.93 22.29
C GLN A 58 1.40 25.55 22.92
N PHE A 59 2.64 25.04 22.94
CA PHE A 59 3.00 23.77 23.56
C PHE A 59 3.91 24.04 24.76
N PRO A 60 3.80 23.26 25.85
CA PRO A 60 4.65 23.40 27.03
C PRO A 60 6.15 23.30 26.73
N SER A 61 6.53 22.47 25.74
CA SER A 61 7.91 22.34 25.29
C SER A 61 8.09 22.48 23.77
N LYS A 62 9.32 22.82 23.35
CA LYS A 62 9.70 22.85 21.93
C LYS A 62 9.65 21.46 21.29
N VAL A 63 9.96 20.41 22.05
CA VAL A 63 9.98 19.03 21.57
C VAL A 63 8.56 18.57 21.22
N GLU A 64 7.59 18.80 22.11
CA GLU A 64 6.18 18.46 21.86
C GLU A 64 5.64 19.18 20.61
N ARG A 65 5.99 20.46 20.41
CA ARG A 65 5.62 21.19 19.20
C ARG A 65 6.19 20.55 17.93
N VAL A 66 7.45 20.13 17.95
CA VAL A 66 8.08 19.49 16.79
C VAL A 66 7.48 18.11 16.54
N LEU A 67 7.25 17.32 17.59
CA LEU A 67 6.58 16.02 17.50
C LEU A 67 5.17 16.15 16.94
N TRP A 68 4.39 17.14 17.38
CA TRP A 68 3.06 17.45 16.84
C TRP A 68 3.12 17.71 15.34
N ARG A 69 4.04 18.57 14.89
CA ARG A 69 4.18 18.93 13.48
C ARG A 69 4.57 17.73 12.63
N ILE A 70 5.54 16.94 13.08
CA ILE A 70 5.97 15.72 12.38
C ILE A 70 4.81 14.71 12.32
N ALA A 71 4.10 14.50 13.43
CA ALA A 71 2.97 13.57 13.48
C ALA A 71 1.81 14.04 12.59
N ALA A 72 1.45 15.32 12.62
CA ALA A 72 0.37 15.88 11.80
C ALA A 72 0.68 15.78 10.31
N VAL A 73 1.89 16.16 9.89
CA VAL A 73 2.34 16.05 8.50
C VAL A 73 2.43 14.59 8.07
N GLY A 74 3.00 13.72 8.91
CA GLY A 74 3.13 12.29 8.62
C GLY A 74 1.76 11.62 8.43
N VAL A 75 0.79 11.95 9.28
CA VAL A 75 -0.58 11.46 9.17
C VAL A 75 -1.26 12.03 7.93
N ALA A 76 -1.10 13.32 7.62
CA ALA A 76 -1.67 13.92 6.40
C ALA A 76 -1.10 13.30 5.12
N ALA A 77 0.20 12.98 5.11
CA ALA A 77 0.89 12.38 3.98
C ALA A 77 0.41 10.97 3.64
N THR A 78 -0.29 10.28 4.56
CA THR A 78 -0.82 8.93 4.28
C THR A 78 -1.80 8.88 3.14
N GLY A 79 -2.59 9.94 2.91
CA GLY A 79 -3.52 10.00 1.78
C GLY A 79 -2.79 9.87 0.43
N PRO A 80 -1.87 10.80 0.11
CA PRO A 80 -1.02 10.71 -1.07
C PRO A 80 -0.23 9.39 -1.16
N ILE A 81 0.34 8.90 -0.05
CA ILE A 81 1.10 7.64 -0.03
C ILE A 81 0.21 6.46 -0.42
N MET A 82 -1.03 6.38 0.11
CA MET A 82 -1.98 5.33 -0.24
C MET A 82 -2.40 5.41 -1.72
N ALA A 83 -2.54 6.62 -2.28
CA ALA A 83 -2.81 6.79 -3.71
C ALA A 83 -1.64 6.29 -4.57
N LEU A 84 -0.40 6.60 -4.18
CA LEU A 84 0.80 6.11 -4.85
C LEU A 84 0.97 4.59 -4.72
N ALA A 85 0.70 4.03 -3.55
CA ALA A 85 0.70 2.59 -3.33
C ALA A 85 -0.37 1.89 -4.18
N TYR A 86 -1.55 2.49 -4.33
CA TYR A 86 -2.58 1.97 -5.23
C TYR A 86 -2.15 2.01 -6.70
N LEU A 87 -1.53 3.11 -7.16
CA LEU A 87 -0.95 3.19 -8.50
C LEU A 87 0.13 2.11 -8.72
N TRP A 88 0.96 1.88 -7.70
CA TRP A 88 1.95 0.80 -7.69
C TRP A 88 1.29 -0.59 -7.80
N GLU A 89 0.16 -0.81 -7.16
CA GLU A 89 -0.60 -2.07 -7.26
C GLU A 89 -1.23 -2.30 -8.64
N LEU A 90 -1.62 -1.22 -9.32
CA LEU A 90 -2.18 -1.30 -10.66
C LEU A 90 -1.15 -1.78 -11.69
N HIS A 91 0.14 -1.54 -11.43
CA HIS A 91 1.22 -2.10 -12.22
C HIS A 91 1.37 -3.61 -11.90
N GLY A 92 1.01 -4.46 -12.88
CA GLY A 92 0.84 -5.91 -12.71
C GLY A 92 2.07 -6.73 -12.29
N PRO A 93 1.95 -8.08 -12.25
CA PRO A 93 2.94 -9.01 -11.68
C PRO A 93 4.37 -8.87 -12.24
N SER A 94 4.48 -8.38 -13.47
CA SER A 94 5.74 -8.11 -14.16
C SER A 94 6.64 -7.13 -13.41
N VAL A 95 6.06 -6.22 -12.62
CA VAL A 95 6.79 -5.20 -11.85
C VAL A 95 7.18 -5.71 -10.47
N ARG A 96 6.30 -6.51 -9.82
CA ARG A 96 6.48 -7.04 -8.45
C ARG A 96 7.38 -8.27 -8.34
N HIS A 97 7.40 -9.11 -9.37
CA HIS A 97 8.24 -10.31 -9.39
C HIS A 97 9.16 -10.29 -10.61
N PRO A 98 10.05 -9.30 -10.71
CA PRO A 98 10.91 -9.11 -11.88
C PRO A 98 11.83 -10.30 -12.11
N VAL A 99 12.34 -10.92 -11.04
CA VAL A 99 13.22 -12.10 -11.13
C VAL A 99 12.48 -13.30 -11.68
N HIS A 100 11.31 -13.65 -11.12
CA HIS A 100 10.48 -14.75 -11.64
C HIS A 100 9.93 -14.47 -13.04
N PHE A 101 9.60 -13.22 -13.35
CA PHE A 101 9.13 -12.81 -14.66
C PHE A 101 10.25 -12.87 -15.71
N ALA A 102 11.44 -12.37 -15.37
CA ALA A 102 12.63 -12.44 -16.21
C ALA A 102 13.10 -13.89 -16.39
N SER A 103 13.10 -14.72 -15.33
CA SER A 103 13.47 -16.14 -15.41
C SER A 103 12.48 -16.91 -16.27
N ARG A 104 11.17 -16.68 -16.14
CA ARG A 104 10.14 -17.30 -17.01
C ARG A 104 10.29 -16.89 -18.47
N ARG A 105 10.59 -15.62 -18.73
CA ARG A 105 10.88 -15.11 -20.10
C ARG A 105 12.16 -15.74 -20.65
N PHE A 106 13.19 -15.90 -19.82
CA PHE A 106 14.44 -16.55 -20.18
C PHE A 106 14.25 -18.05 -20.47
N GLU A 107 13.52 -18.77 -19.62
CA GLU A 107 13.18 -20.19 -19.82
C GLU A 107 12.28 -20.41 -21.04
N ALA A 108 11.37 -19.48 -21.33
CA ALA A 108 10.58 -19.53 -22.56
C ALA A 108 11.46 -19.27 -23.79
N ALA A 109 12.34 -18.27 -23.73
CA ALA A 109 13.27 -17.95 -24.80
C ALA A 109 14.29 -19.08 -25.04
N SER A 110 14.80 -19.71 -23.98
CA SER A 110 15.75 -20.82 -24.10
C SER A 110 15.09 -22.07 -24.68
N ARG A 111 13.86 -22.39 -24.26
CA ARG A 111 13.05 -23.47 -24.86
C ARG A 111 12.71 -23.20 -26.32
N TRP A 112 12.36 -21.95 -26.67
CA TRP A 112 12.11 -21.54 -28.05
C TRP A 112 13.39 -21.65 -28.90
N ILE A 113 14.55 -21.22 -28.38
CA ILE A 113 15.85 -21.36 -29.06
C ILE A 113 16.20 -22.84 -29.28
N GLN A 114 15.91 -23.71 -28.32
CA GLN A 114 16.16 -25.16 -28.45
C GLN A 114 15.21 -25.85 -29.44
N SER A 115 14.02 -25.28 -29.65
CA SER A 115 13.03 -25.75 -30.64
C SER A 115 13.11 -25.01 -31.97
N ALA A 116 14.05 -24.06 -32.13
CA ALA A 116 14.20 -23.29 -33.35
C ALA A 116 14.63 -24.18 -34.54
N PRO A 117 14.23 -23.85 -35.79
CA PRO A 117 14.57 -24.63 -36.97
C PRO A 117 16.09 -24.85 -37.08
N THR A 118 16.50 -26.06 -37.46
CA THR A 118 17.91 -26.46 -37.55
C THR A 118 18.62 -25.92 -38.80
N ASP A 119 17.97 -25.04 -39.55
CA ASP A 119 18.53 -24.43 -40.75
C ASP A 119 19.72 -23.51 -40.40
N ALA A 120 20.61 -23.28 -41.38
CA ALA A 120 21.82 -22.50 -41.15
C ALA A 120 21.51 -21.06 -40.69
N THR A 121 20.38 -20.51 -41.14
CA THR A 121 19.90 -19.17 -40.81
C THR A 121 19.36 -19.11 -39.38
N GLY A 122 18.53 -20.08 -38.96
CA GLY A 122 18.02 -20.20 -37.59
C GLY A 122 19.14 -20.36 -36.56
N ARG A 123 20.18 -21.17 -36.87
CA ARG A 123 21.36 -21.31 -35.99
C ARG A 123 22.14 -20.00 -35.84
N LYS A 124 22.31 -19.22 -36.91
CA LYS A 124 23.03 -17.95 -36.88
C LYS A 124 22.27 -16.91 -36.06
N LEU A 125 20.95 -16.81 -36.28
CA LEU A 125 20.06 -15.93 -35.52
C LEU A 125 20.02 -16.31 -34.03
N ALA A 126 19.90 -17.59 -33.70
CA ALA A 126 19.93 -18.07 -32.31
C ALA A 126 21.27 -17.76 -31.61
N LYS A 127 22.40 -17.89 -32.32
CA LYS A 127 23.73 -17.54 -31.79
C LYS A 127 23.88 -16.03 -31.58
N GLN A 128 23.32 -15.22 -32.48
CA GLN A 128 23.37 -13.76 -32.42
C GLN A 128 22.40 -13.18 -31.35
N LEU A 129 21.24 -13.79 -31.16
CA LEU A 129 20.32 -13.50 -30.06
C LEU A 129 20.91 -13.90 -28.70
N ARG A 130 21.65 -15.03 -28.66
CA ARG A 130 22.41 -15.43 -27.46
C ARG A 130 23.52 -14.42 -27.12
N SER A 131 24.15 -13.78 -28.11
CA SER A 131 25.19 -12.78 -27.87
C SER A 131 24.65 -11.38 -27.55
N HIS A 132 23.46 -11.01 -28.03
CA HIS A 132 22.78 -9.74 -27.74
C HIS A 132 21.80 -9.82 -26.56
N SER A 133 22.03 -10.74 -25.61
CA SER A 133 21.06 -10.96 -24.55
C SER A 133 20.99 -9.75 -23.60
N LEU A 134 19.81 -9.13 -23.51
CA LEU A 134 19.36 -8.35 -22.34
C LEU A 134 19.36 -9.19 -21.03
N PHE A 135 19.78 -10.46 -21.12
CA PHE A 135 19.79 -11.50 -20.08
C PHE A 135 21.21 -11.90 -19.64
N GLY A 136 22.23 -11.08 -19.95
CA GLY A 136 23.58 -11.26 -19.44
C GLY A 136 23.72 -10.85 -17.96
N PRO A 137 24.96 -10.80 -17.42
CA PRO A 137 25.20 -10.40 -16.02
C PRO A 137 24.64 -9.01 -15.68
N MET A 138 24.56 -8.09 -16.65
CA MET A 138 23.93 -6.79 -16.49
C MET A 138 22.41 -6.88 -16.23
N GLY A 139 21.70 -7.72 -16.98
CA GLY A 139 20.26 -7.93 -16.79
C GLY A 139 19.96 -8.59 -15.44
N PHE A 140 20.81 -9.54 -15.03
CA PHE A 140 20.75 -10.15 -13.70
C PHE A 140 20.97 -9.12 -12.59
N LEU A 141 21.99 -8.25 -12.70
CA LEU A 141 22.25 -7.19 -11.73
C LEU A 141 21.07 -6.22 -11.61
N LEU A 142 20.51 -5.76 -12.74
CA LEU A 142 19.32 -4.91 -12.75
C LEU A 142 18.12 -5.59 -12.09
N SER A 143 17.93 -6.90 -12.30
CA SER A 143 16.86 -7.66 -11.65
C SER A 143 17.06 -7.78 -10.12
N LEU A 144 18.31 -7.89 -9.66
CA LEU A 144 18.66 -7.94 -8.25
C LEU A 144 18.45 -6.58 -7.58
N LEU A 145 18.89 -5.49 -8.23
CA LEU A 145 18.66 -4.12 -7.76
C LEU A 145 17.17 -3.81 -7.67
N TRP A 146 16.40 -4.17 -8.70
CA TRP A 146 14.96 -3.96 -8.71
C TRP A 146 14.24 -4.85 -7.67
N GLY A 147 14.66 -6.10 -7.50
CA GLY A 147 14.16 -6.98 -6.42
C GLY A 147 14.49 -6.44 -5.02
N GLY A 148 15.69 -5.89 -4.83
CA GLY A 148 16.09 -5.24 -3.58
C GLY A 148 15.26 -4.00 -3.27
N LEU A 149 14.91 -3.20 -4.29
CA LEU A 149 14.01 -2.06 -4.13
C LEU A 149 12.61 -2.48 -3.69
N ILE A 150 12.10 -3.60 -4.22
CA ILE A 150 10.80 -4.16 -3.83
C ILE A 150 10.84 -4.65 -2.38
N LEU A 151 11.88 -5.41 -1.99
CA LEU A 151 12.04 -5.86 -0.60
C LEU A 151 12.16 -4.67 0.36
N LEU A 152 12.90 -3.64 -0.03
CA LEU A 152 12.98 -2.39 0.72
C LEU A 152 11.60 -1.77 0.90
N PHE A 153 10.80 -1.68 -0.17
CA PHE A 153 9.43 -1.18 -0.11
C PHE A 153 8.53 -2.03 0.80
N ASP A 154 8.58 -3.36 0.67
CA ASP A 154 7.78 -4.31 1.44
C ASP A 154 8.14 -4.30 2.94
N ILE A 155 9.38 -3.96 3.31
CA ILE A 155 9.82 -3.78 4.70
C ILE A 155 9.50 -2.36 5.21
N LEU A 156 9.67 -1.36 4.36
CA LEU A 156 9.43 0.04 4.72
C LEU A 156 7.94 0.33 4.93
N LEU A 157 7.06 -0.23 4.10
CA LEU A 157 5.61 -0.03 4.17
C LEU A 157 5.02 -0.39 5.56
N PRO A 158 5.26 -1.58 6.14
CA PRO A 158 4.76 -1.91 7.48
C PRO A 158 5.41 -1.05 8.55
N LEU A 159 6.69 -0.68 8.41
CA LEU A 159 7.36 0.22 9.35
C LEU A 159 6.69 1.60 9.36
N VAL A 160 6.34 2.14 8.20
CA VAL A 160 5.58 3.38 8.05
C VAL A 160 4.19 3.25 8.67
N LEU A 161 3.53 2.10 8.55
CA LEU A 161 2.21 1.85 9.15
C LEU A 161 2.27 1.83 10.69
N VAL A 162 3.33 1.25 11.26
CA VAL A 162 3.58 1.29 12.70
C VAL A 162 3.83 2.72 13.16
N ALA A 163 4.71 3.45 12.48
CA ALA A 163 5.00 4.85 12.78
C ALA A 163 3.73 5.74 12.67
N TYR A 164 2.88 5.49 11.67
CA TYR A 164 1.58 6.14 11.52
C TYR A 164 0.67 5.90 12.73
N THR A 165 0.58 4.64 13.19
CA THR A 165 -0.25 4.28 14.33
C THR A 165 0.22 5.01 15.59
N LEU A 166 1.53 5.03 15.82
CA LEU A 166 2.13 5.77 16.94
C LEU A 166 1.88 7.28 16.84
N ALA A 167 2.07 7.88 15.66
CA ALA A 167 1.80 9.29 15.43
C ALA A 167 0.33 9.64 15.69
N ARG A 168 -0.60 8.76 15.29
CA ARG A 168 -2.04 8.96 15.52
C ARG A 168 -2.39 8.93 17.01
N VAL A 169 -1.86 7.95 17.74
CA VAL A 169 -2.03 7.87 19.20
C VAL A 169 -1.46 9.11 19.87
N TYR A 170 -0.28 9.57 19.44
CA TYR A 170 0.34 10.79 19.95
C TYR A 170 -0.53 12.03 19.72
N LEU A 171 -1.05 12.26 18.51
CA LEU A 171 -1.92 13.41 18.22
C LEU A 171 -3.17 13.42 19.12
N VAL A 172 -3.78 12.26 19.35
CA VAL A 172 -4.95 12.14 20.24
C VAL A 172 -4.55 12.44 21.69
N ALA A 173 -3.48 11.82 22.18
CA ALA A 173 -3.00 12.03 23.54
C ALA A 173 -2.65 13.50 23.80
N GLU A 174 -1.97 14.14 22.85
CA GLU A 174 -1.57 15.54 22.92
C GLU A 174 -2.76 16.49 22.81
N SER A 175 -3.76 16.16 21.98
CA SER A 175 -5.00 16.94 21.90
C SER A 175 -5.77 16.90 23.22
N VAL A 176 -5.88 15.72 23.85
CA VAL A 176 -6.51 15.59 25.17
C VAL A 176 -5.72 16.34 26.22
N ARG A 177 -4.38 16.20 26.22
CA ARG A 177 -3.50 16.91 27.14
C ARG A 177 -3.64 18.44 27.01
N GLY A 178 -3.75 18.94 25.78
CA GLY A 178 -3.96 20.36 25.49
C GLY A 178 -5.25 20.93 26.10
N LEU A 179 -6.31 20.13 26.21
CA LEU A 179 -7.57 20.57 26.82
C LEU A 179 -7.41 20.95 28.30
N TRP A 180 -6.51 20.27 29.03
CA TRP A 180 -6.27 20.54 30.45
C TRP A 180 -5.52 21.85 30.71
N TYR A 181 -4.84 22.40 29.71
CA TYR A 181 -4.07 23.64 29.81
C TYR A 181 -4.80 24.85 29.20
N LEU A 182 -6.06 24.69 28.79
CA LEU A 182 -6.85 25.79 28.27
C LEU A 182 -7.22 26.79 29.38
N PRO A 183 -7.25 28.10 29.09
CA PRO A 183 -7.79 29.08 30.01
C PRO A 183 -9.27 28.79 30.31
N ASP A 184 -9.68 29.00 31.56
CA ASP A 184 -11.07 28.77 32.01
C ASP A 184 -12.11 29.52 31.16
N SER A 185 -11.72 30.63 30.52
CA SER A 185 -12.58 31.41 29.62
C SER A 185 -13.06 30.61 28.40
N VAL A 186 -12.28 29.63 27.92
CA VAL A 186 -12.65 28.78 26.77
C VAL A 186 -13.67 27.70 27.16
N LEU A 187 -13.74 27.36 28.46
CA LEU A 187 -14.72 26.42 29.00
C LEU A 187 -16.07 27.08 29.31
N SER A 188 -16.15 28.42 29.24
CA SER A 188 -17.44 29.12 29.35
C SER A 188 -18.37 28.67 28.23
N VAL A 189 -19.62 28.37 28.57
CA VAL A 189 -20.61 27.84 27.62
C VAL A 189 -20.74 28.85 26.48
N PRO A 190 -20.37 28.48 25.23
CA PRO A 190 -20.58 29.39 24.12
C PRO A 190 -22.08 29.62 23.97
N GLU A 191 -22.50 30.88 23.82
CA GLU A 191 -23.89 31.22 23.57
C GLU A 191 -24.28 30.76 22.16
N TRP A 192 -24.59 29.47 22.02
CA TRP A 192 -25.04 28.84 20.78
C TRP A 192 -26.25 29.55 20.16
N SER A 193 -27.05 30.22 20.98
CA SER A 193 -28.17 31.07 20.57
C SER A 193 -27.77 32.21 19.63
N LYS A 194 -26.53 32.71 19.70
CA LYS A 194 -26.02 33.74 18.78
C LYS A 194 -25.68 33.22 17.39
N PHE A 195 -25.52 31.91 17.23
CA PHE A 195 -25.11 31.29 15.96
C PHE A 195 -26.27 30.64 15.21
N VAL A 196 -27.48 30.65 15.77
CA VAL A 196 -28.69 30.22 15.05
C VAL A 196 -28.89 31.22 13.90
N PRO A 197 -28.79 30.83 12.62
CA PRO A 197 -29.02 31.76 11.53
C PRO A 197 -30.44 32.30 11.66
N HIS A 198 -30.57 33.61 11.83
CA HIS A 198 -31.87 34.27 11.86
C HIS A 198 -32.34 34.30 10.41
N ILE A 199 -33.10 33.28 10.01
CA ILE A 199 -33.74 33.24 8.68
C ILE A 199 -34.89 34.24 8.76
N GLY A 200 -34.61 35.48 8.34
CA GLY A 200 -35.61 36.50 8.05
C GLY A 200 -36.22 36.29 6.67
#